data_AF-A0A510HFU1-F1
#
_entry.id   AF-A0A510HFU1-F1
#
_cell.length_a   1.000
_cell.length_b   1.000
_cell.length_c   1.000
_cell.angle_alpha   90.00
_cell.angle_beta   90.00
_cell.angle_gamma   90.00
#
_symmetry.space_group_name_H-M   'P 1'
#
loop_
_entity.id
_entity.type
_entity.pdbx_description
1 polymer ?
#
loop_
_entity_poly.entity_id
_entity_poly.type
_entity_poly.pdbx_seq_one_letter_code
_entity_poly.pdbx_strand_id
1 'polypeptide(L)'
;MSPGQTEYTYLRVPPVADLRACVGLVLAGMAARARIGVGGLEEAVELLEGFHSESAPTSFRFAVSGDTVIAEVEEPSEDGGSRWRTVVELVS
;
A
#
# COMPACT_ATOMS: atom_id res chain seq x y z
N MET A 1 -20.73 -15.56 -11.55
CA MET A 1 -19.47 -14.79 -11.50
C MET A 1 -18.75 -15.25 -10.25
N SER A 2 -17.64 -15.97 -10.38
CA SER A 2 -16.76 -16.19 -9.24
C SER A 2 -16.31 -14.81 -8.73
N PRO A 3 -16.27 -14.55 -7.41
CA PRO A 3 -15.78 -13.26 -6.90
C PRO A 3 -14.41 -13.02 -7.55
N GLY A 4 -14.30 -11.92 -8.30
CA GLY A 4 -13.08 -11.57 -9.02
C GLY A 4 -11.94 -11.57 -8.02
N GLN A 5 -10.92 -12.39 -8.26
CA GLN A 5 -9.75 -12.46 -7.42
C GLN A 5 -9.08 -11.08 -7.50
N THR A 6 -9.12 -10.31 -6.41
CA THR A 6 -8.48 -8.99 -6.35
C THR A 6 -7.00 -9.15 -6.68
N GLU A 7 -6.55 -8.50 -7.75
CA GLU A 7 -5.16 -8.57 -8.20
C GLU A 7 -4.33 -7.57 -7.39
N TYR A 8 -3.34 -8.08 -6.67
CA TYR A 8 -2.45 -7.29 -5.83
C TYR A 8 -1.08 -7.10 -6.48
N THR A 9 -0.57 -5.87 -6.41
CA THR A 9 0.84 -5.53 -6.63
C THR A 9 1.56 -5.56 -5.29
N TYR A 10 2.67 -6.26 -5.20
CA TYR A 10 3.43 -6.43 -3.95
C TYR A 10 4.72 -5.62 -3.98
N LEU A 11 5.02 -4.94 -2.87
CA LEU A 11 6.28 -4.22 -2.66
C LEU A 11 6.86 -4.64 -1.31
N ARG A 12 8.11 -5.09 -1.30
CA ARG A 12 8.86 -5.36 -0.06
C ARG A 12 10.01 -4.37 0.05
N VAL A 13 9.95 -3.51 1.05
CA VAL A 13 10.92 -2.41 1.23
C VAL A 13 11.92 -2.80 2.33
N PRO A 14 13.23 -2.84 2.06
CA PRO A 14 14.24 -3.09 3.09
C PRO A 14 14.32 -1.91 4.07
N PRO A 15 14.91 -2.09 5.28
CA PRO A 15 15.03 -1.05 6.29
C PRO A 15 16.13 -0.04 5.96
N VAL A 16 15.99 0.65 4.83
CA VAL A 16 16.90 1.69 4.34
C VAL A 16 16.06 2.93 4.11
N ALA A 17 16.32 4.00 4.87
CA ALA A 17 15.49 5.21 4.87
C ALA A 17 15.26 5.80 3.46
N ASP A 18 16.29 5.81 2.61
CA ASP A 18 16.19 6.32 1.23
C ASP A 18 15.22 5.51 0.35
N LEU A 19 14.95 4.25 0.70
CA LEU A 19 14.03 3.38 -0.04
C LEU A 19 12.58 3.50 0.44
N ARG A 20 12.32 4.27 1.50
CA ARG A 20 10.96 4.56 1.99
C ARG A 20 10.09 5.19 0.91
N ALA A 21 10.67 6.11 0.13
CA ALA A 21 9.99 6.80 -0.97
C ALA A 21 9.49 5.87 -2.09
N CYS A 22 9.98 4.63 -2.17
CA CYS A 22 9.47 3.64 -3.12
C CYS A 22 7.99 3.33 -2.91
N VAL A 23 7.48 3.47 -1.67
CA VAL A 23 6.07 3.26 -1.34
C VAL A 23 5.21 4.31 -2.04
N GLY A 24 5.61 5.58 -1.97
CA GLY A 24 4.91 6.68 -2.64
C GLY A 24 4.92 6.57 -4.15
N LEU A 25 6.04 6.13 -4.75
CA LEU A 25 6.13 5.89 -6.19
C LEU A 25 5.11 4.84 -6.68
N VAL A 26 4.96 3.74 -5.94
CA VAL A 26 3.98 2.70 -6.29
C VAL A 26 2.56 3.21 -6.11
N LEU A 27 2.24 3.88 -5.00
CA LEU A 27 0.91 4.44 -4.76
C LEU A 27 0.50 5.44 -5.86
N ALA A 28 1.40 6.35 -6.23
CA ALA A 28 1.17 7.30 -7.32
C ALA A 28 0.91 6.59 -8.65
N GLY A 29 1.66 5.53 -8.96
CA GLY A 29 1.42 4.70 -10.15
C GLY A 29 0.06 4.00 -10.13
N MET A 30 -0.37 3.51 -8.96
CA MET A 30 -1.68 2.88 -8.79
C MET A 30 -2.82 3.89 -8.93
N ALA A 31 -2.72 5.07 -8.31
CA ALA A 31 -3.68 6.16 -8.43
C ALA A 31 -3.82 6.62 -9.90
N ALA A 32 -2.69 6.78 -10.60
CA ALA A 32 -2.69 7.11 -12.03
C ALA A 32 -3.40 6.05 -12.88
N ARG A 33 -3.15 4.75 -12.61
CA ARG A 33 -3.83 3.65 -13.31
C ARG A 33 -5.35 3.64 -13.05
N ALA A 34 -5.77 3.98 -11.84
CA ALA A 34 -7.16 4.07 -11.45
C ALA A 34 -7.85 5.39 -11.87
N ARG A 35 -7.10 6.34 -12.46
CA ARG A 35 -7.57 7.70 -12.82
C ARG A 35 -8.11 8.49 -11.63
N ILE A 36 -7.56 8.25 -10.44
CA ILE A 36 -7.90 8.98 -9.22
C ILE A 36 -7.11 10.30 -9.19
N GLY A 37 -7.77 11.39 -8.79
CA GLY A 37 -7.14 12.70 -8.61
C GLY A 37 -6.06 12.71 -7.52
N VAL A 38 -5.18 13.70 -7.54
CA VAL A 38 -4.03 13.80 -6.61
C VAL A 38 -4.39 14.37 -5.23
N GLY A 39 -5.66 14.70 -4.96
CA GLY A 39 -6.09 15.20 -3.66
C GLY A 39 -5.95 14.11 -2.60
N GLY A 40 -5.26 14.40 -1.49
CA GLY A 40 -5.02 13.41 -0.43
C GLY A 40 -3.88 12.42 -0.72
N LEU A 41 -3.20 12.53 -1.88
CA LEU A 41 -2.14 11.60 -2.25
C LEU A 41 -0.90 11.80 -1.36
N GLU A 42 -0.53 13.04 -1.06
CA GLU A 42 0.62 13.35 -0.21
C GLU A 42 0.42 12.78 1.20
N GLU A 43 -0.73 13.04 1.81
CA GLU A 43 -1.07 12.53 3.14
C GLU A 43 -1.15 11.00 3.18
N ALA A 44 -1.65 10.38 2.11
CA ALA A 44 -1.67 8.93 1.98
C ALA A 44 -0.27 8.32 1.85
N VAL A 45 0.64 8.98 1.11
CA VAL A 45 2.04 8.58 1.04
C VAL A 45 2.70 8.72 2.41
N GLU A 46 2.56 9.86 3.08
CA GLU A 46 3.12 10.07 4.42
C GLU A 46 2.64 9.01 5.42
N LEU A 47 1.34 8.68 5.40
CA LEU A 47 0.77 7.65 6.26
C LEU A 47 1.41 6.27 6.00
N LEU A 48 1.52 5.86 4.73
CA LEU A 48 2.12 4.59 4.36
C LEU A 48 3.62 4.53 4.65
N GLU A 49 4.35 5.62 4.40
CA GLU A 49 5.77 5.74 4.73
C GLU A 49 6.01 5.63 6.23
N GLY A 50 5.06 6.06 7.07
CA GLY A 50 5.12 5.88 8.53
C GLY A 50 5.14 4.42 9.01
N PHE A 51 4.73 3.45 8.17
CA PHE A 51 4.82 2.02 8.47
C PHE A 51 6.14 1.38 8.02
N HIS A 52 6.98 2.11 7.31
CA HIS A 52 8.30 1.61 6.95
C HIS A 52 9.15 1.42 8.21
N SER A 53 9.64 0.20 8.42
CA SER A 53 10.48 -0.13 9.56
C SER A 53 11.94 0.19 9.26
N GLU A 54 12.62 0.78 10.23
CA GLU A 54 14.07 1.01 10.19
C GLU A 54 14.89 -0.22 10.64
N SER A 55 14.24 -1.30 11.06
CA SER A 55 14.91 -2.47 11.65
C SER A 55 14.65 -3.79 10.91
N ALA A 56 13.60 -3.88 10.10
CA ALA A 56 13.27 -5.04 9.30
C ALA A 56 12.58 -4.65 7.98
N PRO A 57 12.55 -5.54 6.96
CA PRO A 57 11.79 -5.26 5.75
C PRO A 57 10.28 -5.14 6.02
N THR A 58 9.64 -4.13 5.44
CA THR A 58 8.18 -3.95 5.48
C THR A 58 7.56 -4.44 4.18
N SER A 59 6.50 -5.25 4.26
CA SER A 59 5.73 -5.71 3.09
C SER A 59 4.48 -4.84 2.93
N PHE A 60 4.27 -4.34 1.72
CA PHE A 60 3.07 -3.63 1.29
C PHE A 60 2.42 -4.37 0.13
N ARG A 61 1.10 -4.23 0.00
CA ARG A 61 0.38 -4.64 -1.20
C ARG A 61 -0.65 -3.59 -1.60
N PHE A 62 -0.92 -3.54 -2.89
CA PHE A 62 -1.80 -2.53 -3.49
C PHE A 62 -2.76 -3.20 -4.46
N ALA A 63 -4.02 -2.77 -4.48
CA ALA A 63 -5.00 -3.24 -5.45
C ALA A 63 -5.78 -2.06 -6.03
N VAL A 64 -6.17 -2.19 -7.30
CA VAL A 64 -7.21 -1.37 -7.89
C VAL A 64 -8.51 -2.18 -7.86
N SER A 65 -9.54 -1.65 -7.24
CA SER A 65 -10.87 -2.26 -7.17
C SER A 65 -11.90 -1.23 -7.64
N GLY A 66 -12.32 -1.33 -8.90
CA GLY A 66 -13.13 -0.29 -9.54
C GLY A 66 -12.36 1.03 -9.62
N ASP A 67 -12.92 2.08 -9.01
CA ASP A 67 -12.34 3.43 -8.94
C ASP A 67 -11.65 3.70 -7.59
N THR A 68 -11.29 2.64 -6.87
CA THR A 68 -10.61 2.70 -5.58
C THR A 68 -9.21 2.09 -5.66
N VAL A 69 -8.22 2.74 -5.04
CA VAL A 69 -6.92 2.13 -4.75
C VAL A 69 -6.87 1.78 -3.27
N ILE A 70 -6.60 0.51 -2.98
CA ILE A 70 -6.39 0.00 -1.61
C ILE A 70 -4.90 -0.22 -1.43
N ALA A 71 -4.33 0.29 -0.34
CA ALA A 71 -2.98 -0.05 0.08
C ALA A 71 -2.99 -0.63 1.49
N GLU A 72 -2.32 -1.77 1.62
CA GLU A 72 -2.24 -2.55 2.84
C GLU A 72 -0.79 -2.78 3.24
N VAL A 73 -0.58 -2.88 4.55
CA VAL A 73 0.71 -3.26 5.15
C VAL A 73 0.57 -4.60 5.84
N GLU A 74 1.62 -5.42 5.77
CA GLU A 74 1.73 -6.65 6.54
C GLU A 74 2.09 -6.33 7.99
N GLU A 75 1.26 -6.76 8.94
CA GLU A 75 1.49 -6.66 10.38
C GLU A 75 1.51 -8.06 11.02
N PRO A 76 2.20 -8.25 12.15
CA PRO A 76 2.04 -9.45 12.97
C PRO A 76 0.58 -9.65 13.39
N SER A 77 0.10 -10.90 13.37
CA SER A 77 -1.20 -11.27 13.92
C SER A 77 -1.06 -11.86 15.33
N GLU A 78 -2.13 -11.76 16.13
CA GLU A 78 -2.19 -12.31 17.49
C GLU A 78 -2.02 -13.85 17.50
N ASP A 79 -2.39 -14.51 16.41
CA ASP A 79 -2.29 -15.96 16.22
C ASP A 79 -0.89 -16.44 15.81
N GLY A 80 0.13 -15.56 15.85
CA GLY A 80 1.51 -15.90 15.50
C GLY A 80 1.81 -15.96 14.00
N GLY A 81 0.94 -15.37 13.18
CA GLY A 81 1.11 -15.22 11.74
C GLY A 81 1.30 -13.76 11.31
N SER A 82 1.02 -13.48 10.05
CA SER A 82 0.90 -12.11 9.55
C SER A 82 -0.51 -11.86 9.01
N ARG A 83 -0.96 -10.61 9.09
CA ARG A 83 -2.21 -10.14 8.49
C ARG A 83 -1.95 -8.90 7.66
N TRP A 84 -2.77 -8.72 6.63
CA TRP A 84 -2.78 -7.49 5.85
C TRP A 84 -3.80 -6.54 6.46
N ARG A 85 -3.36 -5.31 6.74
CA ARG A 85 -4.20 -4.23 7.26
C ARG A 85 -4.29 -3.13 6.22
N THR A 86 -5.52 -2.72 5.89
CA THR A 86 -5.75 -1.53 5.07
C THR A 86 -5.30 -0.28 5.82
N VAL A 87 -4.43 0.49 5.18
CA VAL A 87 -3.89 1.75 5.70
C VAL A 87 -4.42 2.93 4.91
N VAL A 88 -4.53 2.77 3.59
CA VAL A 88 -5.02 3.80 2.67
C VAL A 88 -6.10 3.22 1.79
N GLU A 89 -7.17 4.00 1.63
CA GLU A 89 -8.16 3.85 0.56
C GLU A 89 -8.25 5.19 -0.17
N LEU A 90 -7.80 5.23 -1.43
CA LEU A 90 -7.99 6.39 -2.30
C LEU A 90 -9.23 6.15 -3.14
N VAL A 91 -10.09 7.16 -3.22
CA VAL A 91 -11.32 7.16 -4.02
C VAL A 91 -11.35 8.44 -4.86
N SER A 92 -11.96 8.34 -6.04
CA SER A 92 -12.20 9.52 -6.89
C SER A 92 -13.26 10.47 -6.33
#